data_AF-A0AAD5YM71-F1
#
_entry.id   AF-A0AAD5YM71-F1
#
_cell.length_a   1.000
_cell.length_b   1.000
_cell.length_c   1.000
_cell.angle_alpha   90.00
_cell.angle_beta   90.00
_cell.angle_gamma   90.00
#
_symmetry.space_group_name_H-M   'P 1'
#
loop_
_entity.id
_entity.type
_entity.pdbx_description
1 polymer ?
#
loop_
_entity_poly.entity_id
_entity_poly.type
_entity_poly.pdbx_seq_one_letter_code
_entity_poly.pdbx_strand_id
1 'polypeptide(L)'
;MEILAEMGWEDEFWQLDNESYREVRTIFQSICSKHWQVPWDEAAWKRVELKAVRVLEQFRAQRLRIDRIEQYQNRLATMKVAVLSFRRDFGPAIFPLFPRYHEFAALPEIEQIITSPLPITPDTFSCLSDMIPGYLENWKQMTSDSLEALLRDSVDSDLPGDVRAIDLAIGQFLLCGVCNLILETTLRAPHHNCVGPGDHLAGRTDYEAAAIQATRSRLEIDFIPGTDILRELVEQCGQDYRRTTAEEMDNLDILLCCRSCECMVVWRDGREIMNWRAAAHHALSAKARDQYDCVWDVMKAGHPRFAIAKNLYSAALEGDKSETPDEWICGYCTERYSPPHRSLLNAQEHLRTVHQVANPVKHRDFFFDFDRVSLPRRTFFVHHEPKLREELFEPDGVTLVQDAVYHSHAAVVDLSDMIERS
;
A
#
# COMPACT_ATOMS: atom_id res chain seq x y z
N MET A 1 50.99 4.08 -0.40
CA MET A 1 50.28 2.89 0.07
C MET A 1 51.04 2.26 1.23
N GLU A 2 52.30 1.84 1.05
CA GLU A 2 53.13 1.29 2.14
C GLU A 2 53.15 2.16 3.42
N ILE A 3 53.43 3.47 3.30
CA ILE A 3 53.40 4.40 4.45
C ILE A 3 52.03 4.42 5.16
N LEU A 4 50.92 4.32 4.42
CA LEU A 4 49.58 4.31 5.00
C LEU A 4 49.27 2.96 5.68
N ALA A 5 49.74 1.87 5.11
CA ALA A 5 49.62 0.54 5.71
C ALA A 5 50.42 0.45 7.03
N GLU A 6 51.65 0.98 7.05
CA GLU A 6 52.47 1.12 8.27
C GLU A 6 51.78 1.97 9.36
N MET A 7 50.93 2.91 8.95
CA MET A 7 50.11 3.73 9.85
C MET A 7 48.80 3.06 10.29
N GLY A 8 48.54 1.81 9.89
CA GLY A 8 47.34 1.05 10.27
C GLY A 8 46.10 1.34 9.43
N TRP A 9 46.25 1.96 8.26
CA TRP A 9 45.13 2.23 7.34
C TRP A 9 44.88 1.11 6.31
N GLU A 10 45.64 0.01 6.38
CA GLU A 10 45.54 -1.09 5.40
C GLU A 10 44.12 -1.66 5.31
N ASP A 11 43.49 -1.96 6.45
CA ASP A 11 42.15 -2.54 6.51
C ASP A 11 41.09 -1.65 5.87
N GLU A 12 41.21 -0.33 6.04
CA GLU A 12 40.25 0.63 5.50
C GLU A 12 40.31 0.65 3.96
N PHE A 13 41.50 0.53 3.36
CA PHE A 13 41.63 0.46 1.90
C PHE A 13 41.01 -0.80 1.29
N TRP A 14 41.10 -1.94 1.97
CA TRP A 14 40.50 -3.19 1.50
C TRP A 14 38.98 -3.21 1.59
N GLN A 15 38.40 -2.36 2.43
CA GLN A 15 36.96 -2.25 2.64
C GLN A 15 36.31 -1.15 1.79
N LEU A 16 37.08 -0.34 1.05
CA LEU A 16 36.52 0.63 0.11
C LEU A 16 35.89 -0.08 -1.09
N ASP A 17 34.67 0.29 -1.43
CA ASP A 17 34.10 -0.06 -2.72
C ASP A 17 34.88 0.63 -3.87
N ASN A 18 34.60 0.20 -5.10
CA ASN A 18 35.31 0.71 -6.29
C ASN A 18 35.14 2.22 -6.50
N GLU A 19 34.02 2.81 -6.05
CA GLU A 19 33.71 4.22 -6.23
C GLU A 19 34.48 5.06 -5.20
N SER A 20 34.38 4.68 -3.93
CA SER A 20 35.12 5.26 -2.81
C SER A 20 36.63 5.16 -3.03
N TYR A 21 37.12 4.01 -3.53
CA TYR A 21 38.53 3.86 -3.89
C TYR A 21 38.97 4.84 -4.98
N ARG A 22 38.15 5.06 -6.02
CA ARG A 22 38.44 6.03 -7.08
C ARG A 22 38.44 7.47 -6.54
N GLU A 23 37.52 7.79 -5.64
CA GLU A 23 37.44 9.10 -5.00
C GLU A 23 38.67 9.36 -4.13
N VAL A 24 39.01 8.43 -3.23
CA VAL A 24 40.24 8.47 -2.42
C VAL A 24 41.44 8.65 -3.34
N ARG A 25 41.59 7.81 -4.36
CA ARG A 25 42.71 7.91 -5.32
C ARG A 25 42.78 9.28 -5.98
N THR A 26 41.64 9.85 -6.39
CA THR A 26 41.57 11.18 -7.03
C THR A 26 41.97 12.30 -6.07
N ILE A 27 41.49 12.24 -4.82
CA ILE A 27 41.87 13.20 -3.78
C ILE A 27 43.38 13.10 -3.50
N PHE A 28 43.91 11.89 -3.33
CA PHE A 28 45.35 11.68 -3.13
C PHE A 28 46.16 12.15 -4.33
N GLN A 29 45.74 11.87 -5.57
CA GLN A 29 46.38 12.40 -6.77
C GLN A 29 46.36 13.93 -6.81
N SER A 30 45.26 14.57 -6.39
CA SER A 30 45.16 16.03 -6.29
C SER A 30 46.11 16.61 -5.22
N ILE A 31 46.24 15.94 -4.08
CA ILE A 31 47.18 16.35 -3.02
C ILE A 31 48.64 16.16 -3.49
N CYS A 32 48.95 15.02 -4.11
CA CYS A 32 50.31 14.67 -4.53
C CYS A 32 50.77 15.42 -5.78
N SER A 33 49.87 15.70 -6.74
CA SER A 33 50.21 16.42 -7.99
C SER A 33 50.77 17.83 -7.74
N LYS A 34 50.36 18.49 -6.65
CA LYS A 34 50.92 19.77 -6.19
C LYS A 34 52.35 19.65 -5.62
N HIS A 35 52.79 18.43 -5.34
CA HIS A 35 54.08 18.13 -4.70
C HIS A 35 54.98 17.18 -5.52
N TRP A 36 54.55 16.74 -6.71
CA TRP A 36 55.22 15.73 -7.54
C TRP A 36 56.62 16.16 -8.05
N GLN A 37 56.91 17.47 -8.07
CA GLN A 37 58.21 17.97 -8.54
C GLN A 37 59.32 17.86 -7.48
N VAL A 38 58.99 17.49 -6.24
CA VAL A 38 59.95 17.31 -5.14
C VAL A 38 60.10 15.81 -4.86
N PRO A 39 61.33 15.29 -4.67
CA PRO A 39 61.53 13.92 -4.21
C PRO A 39 60.64 13.62 -2.99
N TRP A 40 60.00 12.46 -2.98
CA TRP A 40 59.12 12.06 -1.89
C TRP A 40 59.95 11.73 -0.64
N ASP A 41 60.25 12.75 0.16
CA ASP A 41 60.97 12.64 1.42
C ASP A 41 60.01 12.71 2.63
N GLU A 42 60.53 12.46 3.84
CA GLU A 42 59.75 12.51 5.08
C GLU A 42 59.09 13.88 5.30
N ALA A 43 59.73 14.96 4.83
CA ALA A 43 59.19 16.31 4.92
C ALA A 43 57.99 16.51 3.95
N ALA A 44 58.04 15.94 2.75
CA ALA A 44 56.94 15.91 1.79
C ALA A 44 55.76 15.10 2.33
N TRP A 45 56.04 13.96 2.95
CA TRP A 45 55.01 13.17 3.62
C TRP A 45 54.33 13.98 4.73
N LYS A 46 55.08 14.56 5.67
CA LYS A 46 54.52 15.37 6.77
C LYS A 46 53.62 16.52 6.29
N ARG A 47 53.86 17.10 5.10
CA ARG A 47 52.99 18.14 4.51
C ARG A 47 51.65 17.60 4.00
N VAL A 48 51.61 16.34 3.58
CA VAL A 48 50.45 15.66 2.99
C VAL A 48 49.69 14.83 4.02
N GLU A 49 50.39 14.28 5.01
CA GLU A 49 49.91 13.35 6.03
C GLU A 49 48.61 13.83 6.67
N LEU A 50 48.56 15.05 7.19
CA LEU A 50 47.36 15.57 7.85
C LEU A 50 46.14 15.60 6.92
N LYS A 51 46.33 15.92 5.63
CA LYS A 51 45.24 15.95 4.64
C LYS A 51 44.82 14.53 4.27
N ALA A 52 45.79 13.65 4.05
CA ALA A 52 45.57 12.24 3.75
C ALA A 52 44.79 11.55 4.88
N VAL A 53 45.26 11.68 6.13
CA VAL A 53 44.62 11.12 7.33
C VAL A 53 43.21 11.69 7.49
N ARG A 54 43.01 13.00 7.31
CA ARG A 54 41.65 13.60 7.39
C ARG A 54 40.69 12.97 6.38
N VAL A 55 41.14 12.73 5.15
CA VAL A 55 40.32 12.09 4.11
C VAL A 55 40.02 10.66 4.51
N LEU A 56 41.02 9.88 4.93
CA LEU A 56 40.82 8.50 5.36
C LEU A 56 39.89 8.38 6.58
N GLU A 57 39.96 9.30 7.54
CA GLU A 57 39.03 9.38 8.67
C GLU A 57 37.58 9.62 8.22
N GLN A 58 37.36 10.43 7.16
CA GLN A 58 36.02 10.64 6.60
C GLN A 58 35.48 9.34 5.98
N PHE A 59 36.31 8.63 5.20
CA PHE A 59 35.91 7.34 4.62
C PHE A 59 35.66 6.29 5.70
N ARG A 60 36.51 6.22 6.72
CA ARG A 60 36.31 5.34 7.88
C ARG A 60 35.02 5.66 8.62
N ALA A 61 34.73 6.93 8.87
CA ALA A 61 33.48 7.35 9.52
C ALA A 61 32.25 6.97 8.68
N GLN A 62 32.32 7.14 7.35
CA GLN A 62 31.27 6.75 6.43
C GLN A 62 31.07 5.23 6.38
N ARG A 63 32.16 4.46 6.33
CA ARG A 63 32.12 2.99 6.39
C ARG A 63 31.49 2.51 7.70
N LEU A 64 31.99 2.97 8.84
CA LEU A 64 31.44 2.62 10.15
C LEU A 64 29.95 2.98 10.27
N ARG A 65 29.50 4.03 9.58
CA ARG A 65 28.09 4.38 9.47
C ARG A 65 27.32 3.34 8.66
N ILE A 66 27.82 2.92 7.51
CA ILE A 66 27.22 1.85 6.69
C ILE A 66 27.15 0.55 7.49
N ASP A 67 28.24 0.15 8.16
CA ASP A 67 28.30 -1.06 9.00
C ASP A 67 27.24 -1.03 10.10
N ARG A 68 27.05 0.13 10.76
CA ARG A 68 25.99 0.31 11.78
C ARG A 68 24.60 0.20 11.18
N ILE A 69 24.35 0.80 10.01
CA ILE A 69 23.07 0.72 9.33
C ILE A 69 22.74 -0.74 8.98
N GLU A 70 23.70 -1.48 8.41
CA GLU A 70 23.54 -2.90 8.09
C GLU A 70 23.30 -3.74 9.36
N GLN A 71 24.04 -3.47 10.44
CA GLN A 71 23.81 -4.11 11.73
C GLN A 71 22.37 -3.88 12.23
N TYR A 72 21.87 -2.64 12.16
CA TYR A 72 20.50 -2.31 12.57
C TYR A 72 19.46 -2.97 11.66
N GLN A 73 19.70 -3.06 10.35
CA GLN A 73 18.82 -3.77 9.42
C GLN A 73 18.69 -5.26 9.77
N ASN A 74 19.81 -5.94 10.03
CA ASN A 74 19.81 -7.34 10.45
C ASN A 74 19.05 -7.54 11.77
N ARG A 75 19.17 -6.59 12.68
CA ARG A 75 18.44 -6.60 13.97
C ARG A 75 16.95 -6.31 13.79
N LEU A 76 16.57 -5.38 12.92
CA LEU A 76 15.17 -5.11 12.55
C LEU A 76 14.52 -6.32 11.85
N ALA A 77 15.28 -7.08 11.06
CA ALA A 77 14.80 -8.35 10.52
C ALA A 77 14.49 -9.37 11.62
N THR A 78 15.29 -9.41 12.69
CA THR A 78 15.02 -10.25 13.87
C THR A 78 13.76 -9.78 14.62
N MET A 79 13.59 -8.48 14.82
CA MET A 79 12.36 -7.90 15.37
C MET A 79 11.13 -8.26 14.53
N LYS A 80 11.22 -8.17 13.21
CA LYS A 80 10.14 -8.54 12.27
C LYS A 80 9.68 -9.98 12.51
N VAL A 81 10.60 -10.92 12.72
CA VAL A 81 10.26 -12.32 13.08
C VAL A 81 9.52 -12.40 14.40
N ALA A 82 9.96 -11.68 15.44
CA ALA A 82 9.30 -11.65 16.74
C ALA A 82 7.88 -11.07 16.67
N VAL A 83 7.72 -9.90 16.04
CA VAL A 83 6.42 -9.23 15.86
C VAL A 83 5.40 -10.12 15.14
N LEU A 84 5.85 -10.85 14.11
CA LEU A 84 5.00 -11.79 13.38
C LEU A 84 4.61 -13.00 14.22
N SER A 85 5.48 -13.42 15.14
CA SER A 85 5.16 -14.50 16.06
C SER A 85 3.97 -14.11 16.95
N PHE A 86 3.98 -12.89 17.52
CA PHE A 86 2.89 -12.35 18.33
C PHE A 86 1.62 -12.14 17.53
N ARG A 87 1.74 -11.66 16.29
CA ARG A 87 0.60 -11.46 15.39
C ARG A 87 -0.26 -12.72 15.22
N ARG A 88 0.35 -13.91 15.26
CA ARG A 88 -0.39 -15.19 15.18
C ARG A 88 -1.27 -15.42 16.40
N ASP A 89 -0.82 -14.99 17.58
CA ASP A 89 -1.52 -15.18 18.84
C ASP A 89 -2.78 -14.31 18.95
N PHE A 90 -2.82 -13.18 18.25
CA PHE A 90 -4.00 -12.30 18.14
C PHE A 90 -5.10 -12.82 17.20
N GLY A 91 -4.79 -13.83 16.38
CA GLY A 91 -5.74 -14.42 15.45
C GLY A 91 -6.08 -13.55 14.23
N PRO A 92 -6.95 -14.06 13.34
CA PRO A 92 -7.16 -13.51 12.00
C PRO A 92 -7.99 -12.23 12.01
N ALA A 93 -8.82 -12.01 13.04
CA ALA A 93 -9.69 -10.83 13.12
C ALA A 93 -8.89 -9.53 13.31
N ILE A 94 -7.72 -9.62 13.96
CA ILE A 94 -6.84 -8.48 14.20
C ILE A 94 -5.84 -8.31 13.05
N PHE A 95 -5.64 -9.33 12.22
CA PHE A 95 -4.63 -9.33 11.16
C PHE A 95 -4.73 -8.17 10.17
N PRO A 96 -5.95 -7.77 9.70
CA PRO A 96 -6.12 -6.61 8.84
C PRO A 96 -5.88 -5.28 9.54
N LEU A 97 -5.81 -5.26 10.88
CA LEU A 97 -5.66 -4.08 11.73
C LEU A 97 -4.30 -4.03 12.44
N PHE A 98 -3.41 -4.96 12.10
CA PHE A 98 -2.15 -5.12 12.78
C PHE A 98 -1.11 -4.19 12.16
N PRO A 99 -0.52 -3.24 12.91
CA PRO A 99 0.46 -2.29 12.43
C PRO A 99 1.57 -2.99 11.66
N ARG A 100 2.11 -2.29 10.68
CA ARG A 100 3.25 -2.81 9.94
C ARG A 100 4.46 -2.85 10.87
N TYR A 101 5.41 -3.74 10.61
CA TYR A 101 6.59 -3.85 11.47
C TYR A 101 7.42 -2.55 11.56
N HIS A 102 7.29 -1.64 10.59
CA HIS A 102 7.92 -0.31 10.69
C HIS A 102 7.28 0.61 11.73
N GLU A 103 5.98 0.43 11.99
CA GLU A 103 5.28 1.14 13.06
C GLU A 103 5.87 0.76 14.42
N PHE A 104 6.20 -0.52 14.60
CA PHE A 104 6.93 -1.00 15.78
C PHE A 104 8.37 -0.49 15.83
N ALA A 105 9.04 -0.33 14.68
CA ALA A 105 10.38 0.25 14.63
C ALA A 105 10.40 1.73 15.09
N ALA A 106 9.28 2.43 15.04
CA ALA A 106 9.16 3.79 15.56
C ALA A 106 9.00 3.84 17.10
N LEU A 107 8.87 2.70 17.79
CA LEU A 107 8.76 2.65 19.25
C LEU A 107 10.14 2.90 19.90
N PRO A 108 10.24 3.82 20.89
CA PRO A 108 11.50 4.09 21.59
C PRO A 108 12.12 2.86 22.26
N GLU A 109 11.29 1.97 22.80
CA GLU A 109 11.74 0.72 23.43
C GLU A 109 12.40 -0.20 22.41
N ILE A 110 11.90 -0.20 21.17
CA ILE A 110 12.47 -0.98 20.08
C ILE A 110 13.76 -0.37 19.59
N GLU A 111 13.82 0.95 19.42
CA GLU A 111 15.07 1.63 19.10
C GLU A 111 16.14 1.33 20.15
N GLN A 112 15.80 1.37 21.44
CA GLN A 112 16.72 1.04 22.52
C GLN A 112 17.23 -0.42 22.43
N ILE A 113 16.36 -1.38 22.13
CA ILE A 113 16.76 -2.78 21.93
C ILE A 113 17.67 -2.91 20.70
N ILE A 114 17.30 -2.31 19.58
CA ILE A 114 18.03 -2.43 18.31
C ILE A 114 19.40 -1.74 18.37
N THR A 115 19.53 -0.64 19.10
CA THR A 115 20.79 0.12 19.24
C THR A 115 21.69 -0.43 20.36
N SER A 116 21.18 -1.34 21.21
CA SER A 116 21.94 -1.98 22.27
C SER A 116 23.16 -2.75 21.76
N PRO A 117 24.34 -2.73 22.42
CA PRO A 117 25.49 -3.53 21.98
C PRO A 117 25.29 -5.04 22.17
N LEU A 118 24.23 -5.47 22.86
CA LEU A 118 23.99 -6.88 23.16
C LEU A 118 23.55 -7.67 21.90
N PRO A 119 23.86 -8.98 21.85
CA PRO A 119 23.27 -9.87 20.85
C PRO A 119 21.74 -9.86 20.94
N ILE A 120 21.07 -9.79 19.79
CA ILE A 120 19.61 -9.76 19.71
C ILE A 120 19.12 -11.10 19.16
N THR A 121 18.09 -11.64 19.80
CA THR A 121 17.35 -12.82 19.36
C THR A 121 15.85 -12.49 19.33
N PRO A 122 14.99 -13.32 18.70
CA PRO A 122 13.54 -13.09 18.76
C PRO A 122 13.02 -12.95 20.20
N ASP A 123 13.57 -13.72 21.15
CA ASP A 123 13.18 -13.69 22.57
C ASP A 123 13.53 -12.37 23.26
N THR A 124 14.50 -11.61 22.73
CA THR A 124 14.83 -10.26 23.22
C THR A 124 13.64 -9.31 23.11
N PHE A 125 12.68 -9.61 22.22
CA PHE A 125 11.47 -8.82 22.02
C PHE A 125 10.25 -9.38 22.78
N SER A 126 10.42 -10.33 23.70
CA SER A 126 9.30 -10.92 24.45
C SER A 126 8.48 -9.88 25.22
N CYS A 127 9.11 -8.78 25.65
CA CYS A 127 8.46 -7.66 26.32
C CYS A 127 7.38 -6.99 25.44
N LEU A 128 7.47 -7.10 24.11
CA LEU A 128 6.45 -6.55 23.22
C LEU A 128 5.09 -7.22 23.42
N SER A 129 5.05 -8.49 23.82
CA SER A 129 3.77 -9.20 24.01
C SER A 129 2.82 -8.45 24.96
N ASP A 130 3.37 -7.88 26.03
CA ASP A 130 2.59 -7.14 27.03
C ASP A 130 2.23 -5.73 26.56
N MET A 131 3.05 -5.14 25.67
CA MET A 131 2.87 -3.78 25.15
C MET A 131 1.93 -3.71 23.94
N ILE A 132 1.92 -4.75 23.10
CA ILE A 132 1.21 -4.77 21.82
C ILE A 132 -0.27 -4.41 22.01
N PRO A 133 -1.05 -4.95 22.97
CA PRO A 133 -2.47 -4.61 23.08
C PRO A 133 -2.73 -3.11 23.27
N GLY A 134 -1.98 -2.45 24.16
CA GLY A 134 -2.11 -1.01 24.39
C GLY A 134 -1.62 -0.19 23.19
N TYR A 135 -0.53 -0.63 22.56
CA TYR A 135 -0.02 0.00 21.35
C TYR A 135 -1.00 -0.10 20.18
N LEU A 136 -1.64 -1.26 19.96
CA LEU A 136 -2.63 -1.46 18.91
C LEU A 136 -3.80 -0.50 19.05
N GLU A 137 -4.30 -0.31 20.27
CA GLU A 137 -5.41 0.61 20.52
C GLU A 137 -5.01 2.06 20.25
N ASN A 138 -3.85 2.49 20.76
CA ASN A 138 -3.33 3.83 20.51
C ASN A 138 -3.08 4.06 19.01
N TRP A 139 -2.47 3.09 18.33
CA TRP A 139 -2.19 3.18 16.90
C TRP A 139 -3.48 3.30 16.08
N LYS A 140 -4.51 2.51 16.41
CA LYS A 140 -5.83 2.61 15.75
C LYS A 140 -6.46 3.99 15.94
N GLN A 141 -6.41 4.52 17.16
CA GLN A 141 -6.94 5.84 17.47
C GLN A 141 -6.18 6.93 16.70
N MET A 142 -4.85 6.95 16.79
CA MET A 142 -4.01 7.92 16.06
C MET A 142 -4.25 7.86 14.55
N THR A 143 -4.38 6.65 14.01
CA THR A 143 -4.63 6.44 12.59
C THR A 143 -6.02 6.94 12.19
N SER A 144 -7.03 6.68 13.02
CA SER A 144 -8.40 7.17 12.81
C SER A 144 -8.46 8.69 12.86
N ASP A 145 -7.76 9.32 13.81
CA ASP A 145 -7.70 10.79 13.93
C ASP A 145 -6.97 11.43 12.75
N SER A 146 -5.92 10.78 12.24
CA SER A 146 -5.19 11.24 11.06
C SER A 146 -6.04 11.15 9.79
N LEU A 147 -6.78 10.05 9.63
CA LEU A 147 -7.73 9.89 8.52
C LEU A 147 -8.91 10.85 8.64
N GLU A 148 -9.42 11.07 9.84
CA GLU A 148 -10.48 12.04 10.12
C GLU A 148 -10.04 13.46 9.74
N ALA A 149 -8.82 13.86 10.09
CA ALA A 149 -8.26 15.15 9.71
C ALA A 149 -8.16 15.30 8.18
N LEU A 150 -7.58 14.29 7.51
CA LEU A 150 -7.48 14.27 6.04
C LEU A 150 -8.86 14.38 5.38
N LEU A 151 -9.85 13.63 5.88
CA LEU A 151 -11.20 13.65 5.34
C LEU A 151 -11.87 15.00 5.60
N ARG A 152 -11.73 15.58 6.79
CA ARG A 152 -12.29 16.91 7.10
C ARG A 152 -11.75 18.01 6.20
N ASP A 153 -10.47 17.96 5.86
CA ASP A 153 -9.87 18.94 4.95
C ASP A 153 -10.44 18.82 3.52
N SER A 154 -10.95 17.64 3.15
CA SER A 154 -11.53 17.34 1.83
C SER A 154 -13.05 17.46 1.75
N VAL A 155 -13.74 17.65 2.87
CA VAL A 155 -15.18 17.87 2.90
C VAL A 155 -15.44 19.33 3.22
N ASP A 156 -16.50 19.91 2.65
CA ASP A 156 -16.90 21.29 2.91
C ASP A 156 -16.87 21.61 4.43
N SER A 157 -16.45 22.83 4.78
CA SER A 157 -16.38 23.34 6.16
C SER A 157 -17.72 23.30 6.92
N ASP A 158 -18.80 22.94 6.24
CA ASP A 158 -20.18 22.95 6.71
C ASP A 158 -20.63 21.59 7.29
N LEU A 159 -19.72 20.63 7.51
CA LEU A 159 -20.08 19.41 8.23
C LEU A 159 -20.58 19.74 9.65
N PRO A 160 -21.71 19.16 10.10
CA PRO A 160 -22.17 19.32 11.47
C PRO A 160 -21.10 18.89 12.48
N GLY A 161 -20.93 19.67 13.55
CA GLY A 161 -19.87 19.40 14.55
C GLY A 161 -20.04 18.10 15.33
N ASP A 162 -21.23 17.49 15.31
CA ASP A 162 -21.54 16.19 15.90
C ASP A 162 -21.20 15.00 14.98
N VAL A 163 -20.83 15.25 13.73
CA VAL A 163 -20.59 14.22 12.71
C VAL A 163 -19.09 14.06 12.49
N ARG A 164 -18.61 12.80 12.52
CA ARG A 164 -17.23 12.44 12.14
C ARG A 164 -17.17 12.13 10.66
N ALA A 165 -16.20 12.71 9.95
CA ALA A 165 -16.05 12.54 8.51
C ALA A 165 -15.74 11.08 8.12
N ILE A 166 -14.98 10.37 8.96
CA ILE A 166 -14.64 8.95 8.79
C ILE A 166 -15.84 8.00 8.90
N ASP A 167 -16.94 8.44 9.54
CA ASP A 167 -18.16 7.64 9.70
C ASP A 167 -19.13 7.86 8.52
N LEU A 168 -18.96 8.94 7.75
CA LEU A 168 -19.78 9.26 6.58
C LEU A 168 -19.54 8.30 5.42
N ALA A 169 -20.58 8.07 4.62
CA ALA A 169 -20.49 7.27 3.40
C ALA A 169 -19.46 7.82 2.41
N ILE A 170 -19.37 9.16 2.30
CA ILE A 170 -18.40 9.84 1.43
C ILE A 170 -16.95 9.76 1.96
N GLY A 171 -16.79 9.45 3.25
CA GLY A 171 -15.50 9.26 3.91
C GLY A 171 -15.05 7.81 3.92
N GLN A 172 -15.70 6.91 3.15
CA GLN A 172 -15.36 5.48 3.13
C GLN A 172 -14.31 5.08 2.11
N PHE A 173 -13.98 5.91 1.11
CA PHE A 173 -13.02 5.53 0.08
C PHE A 173 -11.94 6.59 -0.15
N LEU A 174 -10.69 6.13 -0.24
CA LEU A 174 -9.53 6.91 -0.64
C LEU A 174 -8.94 6.34 -1.92
N LEU A 175 -8.40 7.21 -2.77
CA LEU A 175 -7.50 6.81 -3.85
C LEU A 175 -6.07 6.97 -3.36
N CYS A 176 -5.23 5.97 -3.60
CA CYS A 176 -3.80 6.15 -3.45
C CYS A 176 -3.24 6.95 -4.63
N GLY A 177 -2.68 8.14 -4.39
CA GLY A 177 -2.05 8.96 -5.45
C GLY A 177 -0.82 8.34 -6.11
N VAL A 178 -0.27 7.26 -5.54
CA VAL A 178 0.90 6.55 -6.10
C VAL A 178 0.51 5.44 -7.07
N CYS A 179 -0.45 4.59 -6.70
CA CYS A 179 -0.82 3.41 -7.50
C CYS A 179 -2.27 3.41 -7.99
N ASN A 180 -3.02 4.48 -7.71
CA ASN A 180 -4.43 4.66 -8.05
C ASN A 180 -5.36 3.54 -7.55
N LEU A 181 -4.92 2.77 -6.55
CA LEU A 181 -5.76 1.77 -5.90
C LEU A 181 -6.79 2.47 -5.02
N ILE A 182 -8.04 2.02 -5.11
CA ILE A 182 -9.15 2.47 -4.27
C ILE A 182 -9.12 1.66 -2.97
N LEU A 183 -9.15 2.35 -1.84
CA LEU A 183 -9.01 1.80 -0.50
C LEU A 183 -10.23 2.16 0.33
N GLU A 184 -10.77 1.20 1.06
CA GLU A 184 -11.81 1.47 2.07
C GLU A 184 -11.16 2.02 3.36
N THR A 185 -11.58 3.21 3.78
CA THR A 185 -10.85 4.13 4.68
C THR A 185 -10.62 3.58 6.07
N THR A 186 -11.59 2.88 6.66
CA THR A 186 -11.55 2.58 8.09
C THR A 186 -10.49 1.56 8.48
N LEU A 187 -10.07 0.66 7.58
CA LEU A 187 -9.15 -0.43 7.94
C LEU A 187 -8.00 -0.64 6.95
N ARG A 188 -8.10 -0.19 5.69
CA ARG A 188 -7.11 -0.61 4.67
C ARG A 188 -6.08 0.45 4.32
N ALA A 189 -6.48 1.71 4.36
CA ALA A 189 -5.59 2.81 4.01
C ALA A 189 -4.25 2.76 4.76
N PRO A 190 -4.21 2.54 6.10
CA PRO A 190 -2.95 2.49 6.86
C PRO A 190 -2.08 1.28 6.52
N HIS A 191 -2.67 0.24 5.94
CA HIS A 191 -1.98 -0.99 5.55
C HIS A 191 -1.72 -1.08 4.04
N HIS A 192 -1.88 0.02 3.30
CA HIS A 192 -1.56 0.05 1.88
C HIS A 192 -0.05 0.15 1.64
N ASN A 193 0.47 -0.50 0.60
CA ASN A 193 1.91 -0.60 0.33
C ASN A 193 2.57 0.72 -0.01
N CYS A 194 1.79 1.68 -0.50
CA CYS A 194 2.28 3.03 -0.72
C CYS A 194 2.45 3.79 0.61
N VAL A 195 1.88 3.30 1.72
CA VAL A 195 2.16 3.77 3.09
C VAL A 195 3.55 3.34 3.52
N GLY A 196 4.41 4.32 3.69
CA GLY A 196 5.63 4.19 4.43
C GLY A 196 5.59 4.87 5.80
N PRO A 197 6.66 4.72 6.61
CA PRO A 197 6.80 5.49 7.81
C PRO A 197 6.85 6.94 7.37
N GLY A 198 5.96 7.75 7.94
CA GLY A 198 5.95 9.17 7.67
C GLY A 198 7.26 9.86 8.09
N ASP A 199 7.24 11.19 8.07
CA ASP A 199 8.32 12.08 8.52
C ASP A 199 8.94 11.75 9.89
N HIS A 200 8.27 10.93 10.70
CA HIS A 200 8.75 10.49 12.01
C HIS A 200 10.13 9.82 11.97
N LEU A 201 10.51 9.17 10.86
CA LEU A 201 11.81 8.52 10.71
C LEU A 201 12.80 9.26 9.80
N ALA A 202 12.66 10.58 9.61
CA ALA A 202 13.42 11.35 8.61
C ALA A 202 14.96 11.40 8.82
N GLY A 203 15.67 10.27 8.67
CA GLY A 203 17.10 10.14 8.35
C GLY A 203 18.11 10.88 9.22
N ARG A 204 17.75 11.35 10.41
CA ARG A 204 18.61 12.10 11.34
C ARG A 204 19.58 11.17 12.07
N THR A 205 19.23 9.89 12.23
CA THR A 205 20.08 8.90 12.90
C THR A 205 20.39 7.71 11.98
N ASP A 206 21.46 6.98 12.29
CA ASP A 206 21.80 5.73 11.60
C ASP A 206 20.70 4.67 11.78
N TYR A 207 19.99 4.70 12.92
CA TYR A 207 18.83 3.84 13.18
C TYR A 207 17.65 4.18 12.26
N GLU A 208 17.28 5.45 12.17
CA GLU A 208 16.21 5.93 11.29
C GLU A 208 16.51 5.56 9.82
N ALA A 209 17.75 5.75 9.36
CA ALA A 209 18.18 5.34 8.03
C ALA A 209 18.04 3.82 7.80
N ALA A 210 18.45 3.00 8.78
CA ALA A 210 18.27 1.55 8.73
C ALA A 210 16.79 1.15 8.70
N ALA A 211 15.95 1.80 9.50
CA ALA A 211 14.51 1.54 9.54
C ALA A 211 13.80 1.90 8.23
N ILE A 212 14.12 3.05 7.61
CA ILE A 212 13.59 3.41 6.28
C ILE A 212 14.00 2.35 5.24
N GLN A 213 15.28 2.00 5.18
CA GLN A 213 15.80 1.05 4.18
C GLN A 213 15.23 -0.36 4.37
N ALA A 214 15.14 -0.84 5.62
CA ALA A 214 14.58 -2.16 5.93
C ALA A 214 13.11 -2.29 5.53
N THR A 215 12.39 -1.16 5.48
CA THR A 215 10.94 -1.15 5.32
C THR A 215 10.50 -0.90 3.88
N ARG A 216 11.44 -0.52 2.99
CA ARG A 216 11.22 -0.22 1.55
C ARG A 216 10.12 0.81 1.32
N SER A 217 10.03 1.76 2.23
CA SER A 217 8.85 2.56 2.39
C SER A 217 8.99 3.94 1.76
N ARG A 218 7.87 4.52 1.30
CA ARG A 218 7.80 5.90 0.78
C ARG A 218 7.34 6.87 1.87
N LEU A 219 8.01 8.01 1.98
CA LEU A 219 7.94 8.90 3.15
C LEU A 219 6.63 9.71 3.26
N GLU A 220 5.86 9.84 2.19
CA GLU A 220 4.61 10.59 2.20
C GLU A 220 3.59 9.88 1.29
N ILE A 221 2.34 9.85 1.72
CA ILE A 221 1.26 9.31 0.91
C ILE A 221 0.26 10.41 0.67
N ASP A 222 0.06 10.70 -0.60
CA ASP A 222 -1.08 11.45 -1.06
C ASP A 222 -2.25 10.48 -1.16
N PHE A 223 -2.98 10.30 -0.05
CA PHE A 223 -4.33 9.79 -0.17
C PHE A 223 -5.21 10.92 -0.67
N ILE A 224 -5.92 10.65 -1.77
CA ILE A 224 -6.89 11.59 -2.34
C ILE A 224 -8.27 11.12 -1.90
N PRO A 225 -8.97 11.88 -1.06
CA PRO A 225 -10.34 11.54 -0.69
C PRO A 225 -11.26 11.51 -1.90
N GLY A 226 -12.07 10.45 -1.99
CA GLY A 226 -13.09 10.32 -3.04
C GLY A 226 -14.35 11.15 -2.79
N THR A 227 -14.29 12.14 -1.89
CA THR A 227 -15.45 12.78 -1.26
C THR A 227 -16.38 13.43 -2.28
N ASP A 228 -15.87 14.14 -3.28
CA ASP A 228 -16.70 14.82 -4.29
C ASP A 228 -17.46 13.83 -5.18
N ILE A 229 -16.82 12.74 -5.59
CA ILE A 229 -17.44 11.70 -6.43
C ILE A 229 -18.52 10.96 -5.63
N LEU A 230 -18.24 10.70 -4.35
CA LEU A 230 -19.17 10.00 -3.47
C LEU A 230 -20.33 10.89 -3.03
N ARG A 231 -20.12 12.21 -2.94
CA ARG A 231 -21.15 13.21 -2.67
C ARG A 231 -22.30 13.06 -3.67
N GLU A 232 -21.96 13.10 -4.96
CA GLU A 232 -22.94 12.94 -6.04
C GLU A 232 -23.65 11.59 -6.00
N LEU A 233 -22.93 10.51 -5.70
CA LEU A 233 -23.51 9.17 -5.59
C LEU A 233 -24.53 9.09 -4.44
N VAL A 234 -24.17 9.60 -3.26
CA VAL A 234 -25.03 9.60 -2.08
C VAL A 234 -26.27 10.48 -2.30
N GLU A 235 -26.10 11.65 -2.91
CA GLU A 235 -27.19 12.56 -3.27
C GLU A 235 -28.13 11.94 -4.33
N GLN A 236 -27.60 11.25 -5.35
CA GLN A 236 -28.41 10.51 -6.33
C GLN A 236 -29.23 9.39 -5.68
N CYS A 237 -28.72 8.79 -4.59
CA CYS A 237 -29.48 7.84 -3.78
C CYS A 237 -30.58 8.51 -2.93
N GLY A 238 -30.69 9.83 -2.96
CA GLY A 238 -31.66 10.63 -2.20
C GLY A 238 -31.31 10.76 -0.72
N GLN A 239 -30.02 10.65 -0.39
CA GLN A 239 -29.51 10.77 0.97
C GLN A 239 -28.75 12.11 1.15
N ASP A 240 -28.64 12.57 2.39
CA ASP A 240 -27.84 13.76 2.73
C ASP A 240 -26.40 13.35 3.02
N TYR A 241 -25.47 13.67 2.11
CA TYR A 241 -24.07 13.28 2.23
C TYR A 241 -23.39 13.82 3.50
N ARG A 242 -23.91 14.89 4.12
CA ARG A 242 -23.35 15.49 5.33
C ARG A 242 -23.66 14.73 6.61
N ARG A 243 -24.61 13.80 6.56
CA ARG A 243 -25.04 13.02 7.73
C ARG A 243 -25.08 11.53 7.48
N THR A 244 -25.24 11.12 6.23
CA THR A 244 -25.43 9.72 5.88
C THR A 244 -24.13 8.94 6.06
N THR A 245 -24.19 8.00 7.00
CA THR A 245 -23.11 7.09 7.32
C THR A 245 -22.99 5.96 6.30
N ALA A 246 -21.85 5.29 6.29
CA ALA A 246 -21.64 4.09 5.50
C ALA A 246 -22.65 2.97 5.84
N GLU A 247 -22.91 2.79 7.14
CA GLU A 247 -23.85 1.79 7.65
C GLU A 247 -25.28 2.10 7.20
N GLU A 248 -25.71 3.36 7.22
CA GLU A 248 -27.01 3.76 6.68
C GLU A 248 -27.12 3.44 5.19
N MET A 249 -26.09 3.74 4.39
CA MET A 249 -26.04 3.35 2.97
C MET A 249 -26.05 1.83 2.77
N ASP A 250 -25.34 1.05 3.60
CA ASP A 250 -25.32 -0.41 3.56
C ASP A 250 -26.72 -1.00 3.85
N ASN A 251 -27.50 -0.32 4.70
CA ASN A 251 -28.86 -0.71 5.06
C ASN A 251 -29.93 -0.24 4.05
N LEU A 252 -29.56 0.59 3.07
CA LEU A 252 -30.47 0.94 1.98
C LEU A 252 -30.70 -0.27 1.08
N ASP A 253 -31.96 -0.68 0.95
CA ASP A 253 -32.36 -1.71 -0.01
C ASP A 253 -32.45 -1.11 -1.43
N ILE A 254 -31.29 -0.73 -1.97
CA ILE A 254 -31.15 -0.08 -3.27
C ILE A 254 -30.13 -0.82 -4.14
N LEU A 255 -30.35 -0.75 -5.45
CA LEU A 255 -29.42 -1.22 -6.46
C LEU A 255 -29.16 -0.10 -7.46
N LEU A 256 -27.93 -0.03 -7.94
CA LEU A 256 -27.42 1.05 -8.76
C LEU A 256 -26.97 0.50 -10.11
N CYS A 257 -27.28 1.21 -11.17
CA CYS A 257 -26.84 0.89 -12.52
C CYS A 257 -26.24 2.15 -13.16
N CYS A 258 -24.99 2.09 -13.61
CA CYS A 258 -24.35 3.21 -14.28
C CYS A 258 -24.89 3.35 -15.71
N ARG A 259 -25.37 4.54 -16.08
CA ARG A 259 -25.87 4.87 -17.43
C ARG A 259 -24.77 5.32 -18.39
N SER A 260 -23.70 5.90 -17.84
CA SER A 260 -22.61 6.48 -18.62
C SER A 260 -21.63 5.44 -19.16
N CYS A 261 -21.68 4.22 -18.63
CA CYS A 261 -20.79 3.15 -19.04
C CYS A 261 -21.19 2.53 -20.37
N GLU A 262 -20.53 2.97 -21.43
CA GLU A 262 -20.47 2.23 -22.69
C GLU A 262 -19.47 1.05 -22.63
N CYS A 263 -18.61 0.96 -21.60
CA CYS A 263 -17.50 0.00 -21.55
C CYS A 263 -17.88 -1.49 -21.49
N MET A 264 -19.17 -1.80 -21.67
CA MET A 264 -19.75 -3.14 -21.74
C MET A 264 -20.19 -3.56 -23.15
N VAL A 265 -20.02 -2.73 -24.20
CA VAL A 265 -20.40 -3.13 -25.58
C VAL A 265 -19.61 -4.38 -26.05
N VAL A 266 -18.45 -4.66 -25.45
CA VAL A 266 -17.62 -5.82 -25.82
C VAL A 266 -18.10 -7.13 -25.14
N TRP A 267 -18.98 -7.04 -24.14
CA TRP A 267 -19.51 -8.19 -23.39
C TRP A 267 -21.05 -8.25 -23.43
N ARG A 268 -21.62 -8.32 -24.64
CA ARG A 268 -23.01 -8.73 -24.93
C ARG A 268 -24.07 -8.12 -23.98
N ASP A 269 -24.26 -6.82 -24.12
CA ASP A 269 -25.52 -6.07 -23.95
C ASP A 269 -26.23 -6.04 -22.57
N GLY A 270 -25.57 -6.48 -21.50
CA GLY A 270 -26.07 -6.31 -20.13
C GLY A 270 -25.55 -5.02 -19.49
N ARG A 271 -26.39 -4.36 -18.66
CA ARG A 271 -25.90 -3.33 -17.73
C ARG A 271 -25.49 -3.97 -16.41
N GLU A 272 -24.46 -3.38 -15.80
CA GLU A 272 -23.90 -3.81 -14.54
C GLU A 272 -24.76 -3.30 -13.37
N ILE A 273 -25.28 -4.22 -12.54
CA ILE A 273 -26.08 -3.88 -11.36
C ILE A 273 -25.20 -4.03 -10.11
N MET A 274 -25.20 -2.99 -9.29
CA MET A 274 -24.27 -2.78 -8.19
C MET A 274 -25.00 -2.45 -6.89
N ASN A 275 -24.42 -2.81 -5.75
CA ASN A 275 -24.72 -2.12 -4.49
C ASN A 275 -23.96 -0.78 -4.41
N TRP A 276 -24.19 0.03 -3.38
CA TRP A 276 -23.57 1.36 -3.30
C TRP A 276 -22.04 1.32 -3.17
N ARG A 277 -21.46 0.32 -2.48
CA ARG A 277 -20.00 0.19 -2.37
C ARG A 277 -19.35 -0.18 -3.72
N ALA A 278 -19.98 -1.05 -4.49
CA ALA A 278 -19.52 -1.40 -5.84
C ALA A 278 -19.67 -0.20 -6.79
N ALA A 279 -20.76 0.56 -6.69
CA ALA A 279 -20.96 1.80 -7.43
C ALA A 279 -19.93 2.88 -7.08
N ALA A 280 -19.59 3.03 -5.81
CA ALA A 280 -18.53 3.91 -5.33
C ALA A 280 -17.17 3.54 -5.94
N HIS A 281 -16.78 2.26 -5.85
CA HIS A 281 -15.55 1.77 -6.47
C HIS A 281 -15.54 1.99 -7.99
N HIS A 282 -16.67 1.76 -8.65
CA HIS A 282 -16.84 2.00 -10.07
C HIS A 282 -16.64 3.48 -10.43
N ALA A 283 -17.30 4.40 -9.72
CA ALA A 283 -17.19 5.85 -9.95
C ALA A 283 -15.75 6.35 -9.79
N LEU A 284 -15.09 5.92 -8.71
CA LEU A 284 -13.70 6.28 -8.42
C LEU A 284 -12.75 5.73 -9.50
N SER A 285 -13.02 4.51 -9.99
CA SER A 285 -12.23 3.90 -11.06
C SER A 285 -12.39 4.63 -12.39
N ALA A 286 -13.61 5.06 -12.72
CA ALA A 286 -13.89 5.85 -13.92
C ALA A 286 -13.19 7.22 -13.85
N LYS A 287 -13.22 7.88 -12.68
CA LYS A 287 -12.54 9.16 -12.46
C LYS A 287 -11.02 9.02 -12.55
N ALA A 288 -10.43 8.00 -11.93
CA ALA A 288 -8.99 7.77 -11.97
C ALA A 288 -8.45 7.55 -13.41
N ARG A 289 -9.34 7.23 -14.35
CA ARG A 289 -9.02 7.04 -15.78
C ARG A 289 -9.48 8.19 -16.67
N ASP A 290 -10.04 9.24 -16.08
CA ASP A 290 -10.62 10.41 -16.78
C ASP A 290 -11.60 10.03 -17.90
N GLN A 291 -12.43 9.00 -17.67
CA GLN A 291 -13.26 8.41 -18.73
C GLN A 291 -14.62 9.10 -18.90
N TYR A 292 -15.38 9.26 -17.82
CA TYR A 292 -16.73 9.82 -17.85
C TYR A 292 -17.24 10.11 -16.42
N ASP A 293 -18.23 11.01 -16.33
CA ASP A 293 -19.01 11.21 -15.10
C ASP A 293 -20.09 10.12 -14.99
N CYS A 294 -20.20 9.51 -13.81
CA CYS A 294 -21.13 8.40 -13.59
C CYS A 294 -22.53 8.93 -13.29
N VAL A 295 -23.49 8.62 -14.17
CA VAL A 295 -24.92 8.89 -13.92
C VAL A 295 -25.61 7.60 -13.50
N TRP A 296 -26.32 7.61 -12.38
CA TRP A 296 -26.89 6.40 -11.78
C TRP A 296 -28.40 6.28 -12.00
N ASP A 297 -28.85 5.11 -12.46
CA ASP A 297 -30.23 4.68 -12.30
C ASP A 297 -30.35 4.00 -10.92
N VAL A 298 -31.07 4.65 -10.00
CA VAL A 298 -31.29 4.16 -8.64
C VAL A 298 -32.58 3.34 -8.57
N MET A 299 -32.44 2.03 -8.38
CA MET A 299 -33.56 1.10 -8.24
C MET A 299 -33.85 0.88 -6.75
N LYS A 300 -35.05 1.24 -6.32
CA LYS A 300 -35.56 1.03 -4.95
C LYS A 300 -36.78 0.10 -4.95
N ALA A 301 -37.23 -0.32 -3.77
CA ALA A 301 -38.52 -0.98 -3.61
C ALA A 301 -39.64 -0.15 -4.27
N GLY A 302 -40.43 -0.80 -5.14
CA GLY A 302 -41.46 -0.15 -5.96
C GLY A 302 -41.03 0.19 -7.39
N HIS A 303 -39.73 0.18 -7.70
CA HIS A 303 -39.27 0.23 -9.09
C HIS A 303 -39.64 -1.09 -9.79
N PRO A 304 -40.24 -1.07 -11.00
CA PRO A 304 -40.77 -2.28 -11.66
C PRO A 304 -39.76 -3.43 -11.80
N ARG A 305 -38.48 -3.07 -11.87
CA ARG A 305 -37.36 -3.97 -12.13
C ARG A 305 -36.59 -4.39 -10.89
N PHE A 306 -36.89 -3.78 -9.75
CA PHE A 306 -36.10 -3.97 -8.53
C PHE A 306 -36.12 -5.42 -8.05
N ALA A 307 -37.29 -6.09 -8.08
CA ALA A 307 -37.40 -7.48 -7.66
C ALA A 307 -36.55 -8.42 -8.53
N ILE A 308 -36.53 -8.21 -9.85
CA ILE A 308 -35.71 -9.00 -10.79
C ILE A 308 -34.23 -8.73 -10.52
N ALA A 309 -33.82 -7.46 -10.47
CA ALA A 309 -32.46 -7.05 -10.19
C ALA A 309 -31.94 -7.61 -8.85
N LYS A 310 -32.78 -7.57 -7.81
CA LYS A 310 -32.45 -8.08 -6.47
C LYS A 310 -32.34 -9.59 -6.44
N ASN A 311 -33.21 -10.31 -7.16
CA ASN A 311 -33.12 -11.76 -7.28
C ASN A 311 -31.85 -12.17 -8.02
N LEU A 312 -31.50 -11.47 -9.12
CA LEU A 312 -30.26 -11.74 -9.85
C LEU A 312 -29.02 -11.40 -9.02
N TYR A 313 -29.03 -10.27 -8.30
CA TYR A 313 -27.96 -9.92 -7.36
C TYR A 313 -27.79 -10.97 -6.27
N SER A 314 -28.90 -11.39 -5.64
CA SER A 314 -28.88 -12.40 -4.58
C SER A 314 -28.45 -13.77 -5.10
N ALA A 315 -28.92 -14.16 -6.29
CA ALA A 315 -28.50 -15.40 -6.94
C ALA A 315 -27.02 -15.37 -7.33
N ALA A 316 -26.48 -14.21 -7.74
CA ALA A 316 -25.05 -14.04 -7.97
C ALA A 316 -24.26 -14.17 -6.66
N LEU A 317 -24.74 -13.56 -5.56
CA LEU A 317 -24.15 -13.72 -4.23
C LEU A 317 -24.18 -15.17 -3.73
N GLU A 318 -25.21 -15.93 -4.11
CA GLU A 318 -25.36 -17.34 -3.73
C GLU A 318 -24.58 -18.29 -4.64
N GLY A 319 -24.53 -18.02 -5.95
CA GLY A 319 -23.81 -18.81 -6.95
C GLY A 319 -22.29 -18.66 -6.84
N ASP A 320 -21.81 -17.49 -6.42
CA ASP A 320 -20.42 -17.19 -6.09
C ASP A 320 -19.94 -17.91 -4.80
N LYS A 321 -20.82 -18.64 -4.11
CA LYS A 321 -20.39 -19.57 -3.04
C LYS A 321 -19.65 -20.80 -3.59
N SER A 322 -19.65 -21.02 -4.91
CA SER A 322 -19.28 -22.31 -5.51
C SER A 322 -17.86 -22.44 -6.07
N GLU A 323 -17.01 -21.41 -6.08
CA GLU A 323 -15.58 -21.61 -6.37
C GLU A 323 -14.72 -20.93 -5.32
N THR A 324 -13.66 -21.61 -4.93
CA THR A 324 -12.81 -21.26 -3.78
C THR A 324 -12.43 -19.78 -3.85
N PRO A 325 -12.57 -19.01 -2.76
CA PRO A 325 -12.15 -17.63 -2.77
C PRO A 325 -10.72 -17.52 -3.33
N ASP A 326 -10.54 -16.71 -4.38
CA ASP A 326 -9.28 -16.63 -5.14
C ASP A 326 -8.13 -15.97 -4.35
N GLU A 327 -8.32 -15.65 -3.08
CA GLU A 327 -7.35 -14.85 -2.34
C GLU A 327 -7.22 -15.28 -0.89
N TRP A 328 -6.54 -16.41 -0.71
CA TRP A 328 -6.10 -16.87 0.60
C TRP A 328 -4.77 -16.22 0.97
N ILE A 329 -4.68 -15.73 2.20
CA ILE A 329 -3.45 -15.19 2.78
C ILE A 329 -2.86 -16.17 3.77
N CYS A 330 -1.55 -16.35 3.66
CA CYS A 330 -0.72 -17.04 4.64
C CYS A 330 -0.51 -16.15 5.88
N GLY A 331 -0.88 -16.64 7.07
CA GLY A 331 -0.66 -15.96 8.34
C GLY A 331 0.80 -15.94 8.81
N TYR A 332 1.69 -16.68 8.14
CA TYR A 332 3.13 -16.72 8.41
C TYR A 332 3.94 -15.83 7.46
N CYS A 333 3.34 -15.39 6.35
CA CYS A 333 4.01 -14.50 5.42
C CYS A 333 4.13 -13.10 6.02
N THR A 334 5.38 -12.63 6.06
CA THR A 334 5.75 -11.33 6.60
C THR A 334 5.30 -10.17 5.72
N GLU A 335 5.10 -10.47 4.45
CA GLU A 335 4.83 -9.52 3.40
C GLU A 335 3.51 -9.90 2.76
N ARG A 336 2.58 -8.94 2.72
CA ARG A 336 1.42 -8.99 1.82
C ARG A 336 1.85 -9.24 0.36
N TYR A 337 3.14 -9.12 0.02
CA TYR A 337 3.71 -9.40 -1.30
C TYR A 337 3.87 -10.88 -1.68
N SER A 338 3.59 -11.83 -0.78
CA SER A 338 3.28 -13.17 -1.30
C SER A 338 2.05 -13.02 -2.19
N PRO A 339 2.15 -13.33 -3.50
CA PRO A 339 0.99 -13.24 -4.38
C PRO A 339 -0.13 -14.03 -3.70
N PRO A 340 -1.34 -13.45 -3.57
CA PRO A 340 -2.43 -14.12 -2.89
C PRO A 340 -2.54 -15.52 -3.47
N HIS A 341 -2.70 -16.50 -2.58
CA HIS A 341 -2.80 -17.86 -3.03
C HIS A 341 -4.17 -18.01 -3.68
N ARG A 342 -4.15 -18.11 -5.01
CA ARG A 342 -5.33 -18.21 -5.87
C ARG A 342 -6.31 -19.32 -5.51
N SER A 343 -5.89 -20.25 -4.67
CA SER A 343 -6.76 -21.32 -4.21
C SER A 343 -6.40 -21.71 -2.78
N LEU A 344 -7.38 -22.31 -2.10
CA LEU A 344 -7.17 -22.94 -0.79
C LEU A 344 -6.01 -23.94 -0.83
N LEU A 345 -5.92 -24.73 -1.90
CA LEU A 345 -4.87 -25.71 -2.11
C LEU A 345 -3.49 -25.03 -2.17
N ASN A 346 -3.38 -23.93 -2.92
CA ASN A 346 -2.13 -23.17 -3.03
C ASN A 346 -1.70 -22.59 -1.67
N ALA A 347 -2.65 -22.10 -0.86
CA ALA A 347 -2.35 -21.56 0.46
C ALA A 347 -1.85 -22.65 1.42
N GLN A 348 -2.52 -23.80 1.43
CA GLN A 348 -2.12 -24.95 2.24
C GLN A 348 -0.76 -25.50 1.81
N GLU A 349 -0.52 -25.59 0.51
CA GLU A 349 0.76 -26.09 -0.02
C GLU A 349 1.92 -25.14 0.28
N HIS A 350 1.68 -23.83 0.14
CA HIS A 350 2.64 -22.82 0.56
C HIS A 350 2.98 -22.95 2.05
N LEU A 351 1.98 -23.13 2.92
CA LEU A 351 2.22 -23.32 4.35
C LEU A 351 3.03 -24.58 4.67
N ARG A 352 2.81 -25.68 3.95
CA ARG A 352 3.58 -26.92 4.12
C ARG A 352 5.02 -26.78 3.63
N THR A 353 5.21 -26.16 2.47
CA THR A 353 6.53 -26.12 1.80
C THR A 353 7.42 -24.99 2.30
N VAL A 354 6.85 -23.80 2.51
CA VAL A 354 7.59 -22.59 2.92
C VAL A 354 7.68 -22.47 4.43
N HIS A 355 6.60 -22.79 5.14
CA HIS A 355 6.51 -22.60 6.60
C HIS A 355 6.53 -23.92 7.40
N GLN A 356 6.66 -25.07 6.73
CA GLN A 356 6.73 -26.39 7.36
C GLN A 356 5.52 -26.71 8.26
N VAL A 357 4.37 -26.10 8.01
CA VAL A 357 3.13 -26.33 8.74
C VAL A 357 2.45 -27.59 8.17
N ALA A 358 2.69 -28.74 8.79
CA ALA A 358 2.21 -30.03 8.29
C ALA A 358 0.68 -30.09 8.11
N ASN A 359 -0.07 -29.51 9.07
CA ASN A 359 -1.54 -29.48 9.07
C ASN A 359 -2.05 -28.05 9.23
N PRO A 360 -2.11 -27.27 8.12
CA PRO A 360 -2.63 -25.90 8.15
C PRO A 360 -4.06 -25.82 8.66
N VAL A 361 -4.32 -24.91 9.60
CA VAL A 361 -5.65 -24.64 10.18
C VAL A 361 -6.21 -23.33 9.63
N LYS A 362 -7.41 -23.40 9.02
CA LYS A 362 -8.14 -22.22 8.54
C LYS A 362 -8.44 -21.27 9.70
N HIS A 363 -8.35 -19.97 9.48
CA HIS A 363 -8.50 -18.92 10.49
C HIS A 363 -7.40 -18.91 11.56
N ARG A 364 -6.31 -19.66 11.39
CA ARG A 364 -5.11 -19.55 12.22
C ARG A 364 -3.88 -19.38 11.36
N ASP A 365 -3.63 -20.38 10.52
CA ASP A 365 -2.42 -20.45 9.70
C ASP A 365 -2.60 -19.77 8.33
N PHE A 366 -3.84 -19.75 7.84
CA PHE A 366 -4.27 -19.02 6.67
C PHE A 366 -5.71 -18.56 6.86
N PHE A 367 -6.07 -17.46 6.22
CA PHE A 367 -7.43 -16.92 6.25
C PHE A 367 -7.74 -16.29 4.91
N PHE A 368 -9.03 -16.09 4.67
CA PHE A 368 -9.48 -15.41 3.48
C PHE A 368 -9.30 -13.91 3.67
N ASP A 369 -8.63 -13.26 2.72
CA ASP A 369 -8.56 -11.81 2.72
C ASP A 369 -9.79 -11.25 2.02
N PHE A 370 -10.87 -11.12 2.78
CA PHE A 370 -12.07 -10.41 2.33
C PHE A 370 -11.74 -9.01 1.80
N ASP A 371 -10.57 -8.47 2.20
CA ASP A 371 -10.14 -7.12 1.90
C ASP A 371 -9.33 -6.94 0.61
N ARG A 372 -8.73 -8.02 0.07
CA ARG A 372 -8.01 -7.97 -1.21
C ARG A 372 -8.87 -8.34 -2.40
N VAL A 373 -9.92 -9.12 -2.17
CA VAL A 373 -10.91 -9.40 -3.20
C VAL A 373 -11.62 -8.09 -3.41
N SER A 374 -11.08 -7.27 -4.33
CA SER A 374 -11.57 -5.94 -4.69
C SER A 374 -13.08 -5.96 -4.63
N LEU A 375 -13.66 -5.46 -3.51
CA LEU A 375 -15.01 -5.80 -3.01
C LEU A 375 -15.73 -6.62 -4.04
N PRO A 376 -15.59 -7.97 -4.01
CA PRO A 376 -15.65 -8.85 -5.20
C PRO A 376 -16.54 -8.17 -6.17
N ARG A 377 -16.02 -7.52 -7.24
CA ARG A 377 -16.80 -6.58 -8.07
C ARG A 377 -18.12 -7.27 -8.31
N ARG A 378 -19.13 -6.96 -7.48
CA ARG A 378 -20.22 -7.91 -7.22
C ARG A 378 -21.27 -7.47 -8.18
N THR A 379 -20.84 -7.63 -9.41
CA THR A 379 -21.37 -7.03 -10.57
C THR A 379 -21.73 -8.23 -11.38
N PHE A 380 -23.02 -8.50 -11.35
CA PHE A 380 -23.55 -9.51 -12.21
C PHE A 380 -23.94 -8.82 -13.50
N PHE A 381 -23.61 -9.49 -14.59
CA PHE A 381 -24.11 -9.11 -15.89
C PHE A 381 -25.46 -9.77 -16.06
N VAL A 382 -26.48 -8.96 -16.30
CA VAL A 382 -27.73 -9.47 -16.86
C VAL A 382 -27.44 -9.88 -18.29
N HIS A 383 -27.03 -11.13 -18.51
CA HIS A 383 -26.88 -11.66 -19.84
C HIS A 383 -28.25 -11.72 -20.54
N HIS A 384 -28.24 -11.39 -21.84
CA HIS A 384 -29.40 -11.42 -22.75
C HIS A 384 -30.20 -12.73 -22.68
N GLU A 385 -31.17 -12.82 -21.78
CA GLU A 385 -32.46 -13.37 -22.19
C GLU A 385 -33.24 -12.23 -22.85
N PRO A 386 -33.60 -12.31 -24.13
CA PRO A 386 -34.36 -11.27 -24.83
C PRO A 386 -35.63 -10.84 -24.07
N LYS A 387 -36.26 -11.75 -23.32
CA LYS A 387 -37.41 -11.48 -22.46
C LYS A 387 -37.08 -10.54 -21.29
N LEU A 388 -35.95 -10.77 -20.62
CA LEU A 388 -35.51 -9.92 -19.52
C LEU A 388 -35.14 -8.52 -20.00
N ARG A 389 -34.70 -8.35 -21.26
CA ARG A 389 -34.41 -7.02 -21.83
C ARG A 389 -35.68 -6.18 -21.97
N GLU A 390 -36.76 -6.74 -22.50
CA GLU A 390 -38.05 -6.01 -22.63
C GLU A 390 -38.63 -5.64 -21.26
N GLU A 391 -38.46 -6.51 -20.26
CA GLU A 391 -38.91 -6.25 -18.89
C GLU A 391 -38.00 -5.25 -18.14
N LEU A 392 -36.67 -5.34 -18.36
CA LEU A 392 -35.64 -4.55 -17.65
C LEU A 392 -35.21 -3.26 -18.35
N PHE A 393 -35.58 -3.05 -19.62
CA PHE A 393 -35.26 -1.84 -20.39
C PHE A 393 -36.37 -1.61 -21.43
N GLU A 394 -37.31 -0.72 -21.13
CA GLU A 394 -38.23 -0.19 -22.12
C GLU A 394 -37.39 0.58 -23.15
N PRO A 395 -37.74 0.52 -24.44
CA PRO A 395 -37.15 1.37 -25.44
C PRO A 395 -37.72 2.78 -25.25
N ASP A 396 -37.30 3.47 -24.18
CA ASP A 396 -37.35 4.92 -24.15
C ASP A 396 -36.60 5.38 -25.41
N GLY A 397 -37.28 6.17 -26.26
CA GLY A 397 -36.89 6.53 -27.62
C GLY A 397 -35.60 7.33 -27.75
N VAL A 398 -34.49 6.82 -27.20
CA VAL A 398 -33.14 7.19 -27.55
C VAL A 398 -32.85 6.53 -28.89
N THR A 399 -33.15 7.27 -29.95
CA THR A 399 -32.61 6.98 -31.28
C THR A 399 -31.09 6.89 -31.11
N LEU A 400 -30.53 5.69 -31.17
CA LEU A 400 -29.11 5.49 -31.39
C LEU A 400 -28.75 6.27 -32.64
N VAL A 401 -28.06 7.39 -32.46
CA VAL A 401 -27.41 8.12 -33.55
C VAL A 401 -26.40 7.16 -34.15
N GLN A 402 -26.76 6.55 -35.28
CA GLN A 402 -25.90 5.64 -36.03
C GLN A 402 -24.75 6.34 -36.78
N ASP A 403 -24.56 7.64 -36.59
CA ASP A 403 -23.53 8.42 -37.27
C ASP A 403 -22.47 8.92 -36.26
N ALA A 404 -21.56 8.01 -35.92
CA ALA A 404 -20.22 8.38 -35.46
C ALA A 404 -19.21 7.46 -36.16
N VAL A 405 -19.00 7.72 -37.45
CA VAL A 405 -17.76 7.32 -38.12
C VAL A 405 -16.64 8.15 -37.49
N TYR A 406 -16.02 7.62 -36.43
CA TYR A 406 -14.75 8.13 -35.94
C TYR A 406 -13.61 7.34 -36.59
N HIS A 407 -12.99 7.98 -37.58
CA HIS A 407 -11.57 7.84 -37.79
C HIS A 407 -10.86 8.39 -36.55
N SER A 408 -10.22 7.54 -35.76
CA SER A 408 -9.20 7.97 -34.82
C SER A 408 -7.92 7.16 -35.01
N HIS A 409 -6.84 7.94 -35.02
CA HIS A 409 -5.50 7.62 -35.43
C HIS A 409 -4.88 6.45 -34.67
N ALA A 410 -4.13 5.63 -35.40
CA ALA A 410 -3.03 4.86 -34.85
C ALA A 410 -1.97 5.83 -34.29
N ALA A 411 -1.88 5.93 -32.96
CA ALA A 411 -0.67 6.35 -32.28
C ALA A 411 0.04 5.08 -31.80
N VAL A 412 0.92 4.56 -32.64
CA VAL A 412 1.96 3.62 -32.20
C VAL A 412 2.92 4.45 -31.34
N VAL A 413 2.83 4.31 -30.03
CA VAL A 413 3.90 4.76 -29.14
C VAL A 413 5.03 3.76 -29.29
N ASP A 414 6.08 4.20 -29.99
CA ASP A 414 7.32 3.46 -30.12
C ASP A 414 8.00 3.40 -28.74
N LEU A 415 8.03 2.21 -28.15
CA LEU A 415 8.60 1.93 -26.83
C LEU A 415 10.13 1.82 -26.84
N SER A 416 10.79 2.10 -27.98
CA SER A 416 12.25 2.05 -28.10
C SER A 416 12.97 3.21 -27.41
N ASP A 417 12.34 4.37 -27.20
CA ASP A 417 13.00 5.56 -26.65
C ASP A 417 13.13 5.59 -25.11
N MET A 418 12.55 4.62 -24.39
CA MET A 418 12.69 4.52 -22.92
C MET A 418 13.85 3.61 -22.46
N ILE A 419 14.58 2.96 -23.37
CA ILE A 419 15.65 2.01 -23.01
C ILE A 419 17.06 2.64 -23.06
N GLU A 420 17.25 3.84 -23.62
CA GLU A 420 18.58 4.49 -23.69
C GLU A 420 18.89 5.49 -22.56
N ARG A 421 18.09 5.55 -21.48
CA ARG A 421 18.36 6.43 -20.32
C ARG A 421 18.24 5.76 -18.95
N SER A 422 18.57 4.48 -18.88
CA SER A 422 18.93 3.72 -17.68
C SER A 422 20.19 2.94 -17.96
#